data_AF-A0A255ZHV8-F1
#
_entry.id   AF-A0A255ZHV8-F1
#
_cell.length_a   1.000
_cell.length_b   1.000
_cell.length_c   1.000
_cell.angle_alpha   90.00
_cell.angle_beta   90.00
_cell.angle_gamma   90.00
#
_symmetry.space_group_name_H-M   'P 1'
#
loop_
_entity.id
_entity.type
_entity.pdbx_description
1 polymer ?
#
loop_
_entity_poly.entity_id
_entity_poly.type
_entity_poly.pdbx_seq_one_letter_code
_entity_poly.pdbx_strand_id
1 'polypeptide(L)'
;MTVRYIFNTSGNYVAFVQGGHLFDSKSKWIGFIEDGDDVYSAEDGAYMGTLSADDRLLVNTEVQGHRRLRPLRPLRPLRPLQPLRRLRMSRLPRGYRDYFEVEVSRPTSKLLESLASLVSSGHVPPEAAAELLANIGNRTFSEMLSTDNILDSQLRTPSGVFLGSVNRNTFDSDSLVNPFGQYGSRYSAESIFNQYSQYGSPYGAESPYNKFSTTPPMFVKNGATLGYLTVNQYLTPRLGPDEFVSWLGKS
;
A
#
# COMPACT_ATOMS: atom_id res chain seq x y z
N MET A 1 7.69 28.11 -19.58
CA MET A 1 6.90 26.87 -19.71
C MET A 1 6.18 26.64 -18.40
N THR A 2 4.85 26.59 -18.40
CA THR A 2 4.05 26.36 -17.20
C THR A 2 3.99 24.87 -16.90
N VAL A 3 4.33 24.49 -15.67
CA VAL A 3 4.18 23.12 -15.17
C VAL A 3 2.94 23.08 -14.30
N ARG A 4 2.03 22.14 -14.57
CA ARG A 4 0.87 21.87 -13.73
C ARG A 4 1.15 20.59 -12.93
N TYR A 5 1.20 20.70 -11.61
CA TYR A 5 1.47 19.56 -10.73
C TYR A 5 0.18 18.79 -10.49
N ILE A 6 0.23 17.46 -10.61
CA ILE A 6 -0.90 16.56 -10.38
C ILE A 6 -0.74 15.90 -9.02
N PHE A 7 -1.84 15.87 -8.27
CA PHE A 7 -1.94 15.31 -6.93
C PHE A 7 -2.96 14.18 -6.93
N ASN A 8 -2.87 13.29 -5.94
CA ASN A 8 -3.94 12.33 -5.66
C ASN A 8 -4.93 12.87 -4.61
N THR A 9 -6.00 12.14 -4.31
CA THR A 9 -6.99 12.50 -3.26
C THR A 9 -6.37 12.70 -1.88
N SER A 10 -5.26 12.01 -1.57
CA SER A 10 -4.49 12.22 -0.34
C SER A 10 -3.64 13.50 -0.34
N GLY A 11 -3.62 14.23 -1.45
CA GLY A 11 -2.88 15.47 -1.66
C GLY A 11 -1.39 15.28 -1.93
N ASN A 12 -0.95 14.05 -2.21
CA ASN A 12 0.43 13.73 -2.55
C ASN A 12 0.69 14.04 -4.02
N TYR A 13 1.85 14.61 -4.33
CA TYR A 13 2.31 14.81 -5.70
C TYR A 13 2.62 13.47 -6.36
N VAL A 14 2.08 13.24 -7.56
CA VAL A 14 2.18 11.95 -8.27
C VAL A 14 2.70 12.10 -9.70
N ALA A 15 2.35 13.18 -10.38
CA ALA A 15 2.64 13.40 -11.79
C ALA A 15 2.66 14.91 -12.10
N PHE A 16 3.09 15.29 -13.30
CA PHE A 16 3.02 16.67 -13.76
C PHE A 16 2.68 16.74 -15.24
N VAL A 17 2.05 17.85 -15.62
CA VAL A 17 1.71 18.17 -17.00
C VAL A 17 2.63 19.29 -17.48
N GLN A 18 3.19 19.11 -18.67
CA GLN A 18 3.99 20.11 -19.35
C GLN A 18 3.82 19.97 -20.87
N GLY A 19 3.50 21.08 -21.54
CA GLY A 19 3.37 21.11 -23.00
C GLY A 19 2.30 20.18 -23.55
N GLY A 20 1.16 20.02 -22.86
CA GLY A 20 0.09 19.10 -23.28
C GLY A 20 0.38 17.62 -23.03
N HIS A 21 1.47 17.30 -22.33
CA HIS A 21 1.84 15.93 -22.02
C HIS A 21 1.87 15.68 -20.51
N LEU A 22 1.40 14.52 -20.11
CA LEU A 22 1.43 14.02 -18.75
C LEU A 22 2.67 13.15 -18.54
N PHE A 23 3.43 13.49 -17.50
CA PHE A 23 4.63 12.79 -17.08
C PHE A 23 4.49 12.28 -15.64
N ASP A 24 5.07 11.12 -15.36
CA ASP A 24 5.24 10.67 -13.98
C ASP A 24 6.24 11.55 -13.22
N SER A 25 6.34 11.35 -11.89
CA SER A 25 7.30 12.08 -11.04
C SER A 25 8.78 11.93 -11.45
N LYS A 26 9.11 10.95 -12.31
CA LYS A 26 10.45 10.68 -12.85
C LYS A 26 10.63 11.24 -14.27
N SER A 27 9.70 12.05 -14.77
CA SER A 27 9.68 12.60 -16.14
C SER A 27 9.50 11.53 -17.23
N LYS A 28 8.94 10.35 -16.93
CA LYS A 28 8.52 9.38 -17.96
C LYS A 28 7.20 9.86 -18.54
N TRP A 29 7.12 9.92 -19.87
CA TRP A 29 5.88 10.24 -20.56
C TRP A 29 4.88 9.10 -20.39
N ILE A 30 3.69 9.39 -19.83
CA ILE A 30 2.65 8.41 -19.54
C ILE A 30 1.33 8.72 -20.24
N GLY A 31 1.10 9.97 -20.65
CA GLY A 31 -0.10 10.33 -21.38
C GLY A 31 -0.02 11.67 -22.09
N PHE A 32 -1.03 11.97 -22.88
CA PHE A 32 -1.17 13.25 -23.59
C PHE A 32 -2.57 13.80 -23.37
N ILE A 33 -2.69 15.11 -23.43
CA ILE A 33 -3.94 15.83 -23.21
C ILE A 33 -4.48 16.25 -24.57
N GLU A 34 -5.74 15.95 -24.81
CA GLU A 34 -6.48 16.33 -26.02
C GLU A 34 -7.92 16.66 -25.62
N ASP A 35 -8.66 17.39 -26.46
CA ASP A 35 -10.06 17.74 -26.18
C ASP A 35 -10.32 18.47 -24.83
N GLY A 36 -9.38 19.35 -24.44
CA GLY A 36 -9.49 20.17 -23.23
C GLY A 36 -8.65 19.62 -22.08
N ASP A 37 -9.30 19.01 -21.10
CA ASP A 37 -8.65 18.42 -19.91
C ASP A 37 -8.59 16.88 -19.97
N ASP A 38 -9.04 16.26 -21.06
CA ASP A 38 -9.04 14.80 -21.22
C ASP A 38 -7.64 14.25 -21.48
N VAL A 39 -7.31 13.18 -20.77
CA VAL A 39 -6.00 12.55 -20.79
C VAL A 39 -6.10 11.17 -21.42
N TYR A 40 -5.14 10.89 -22.30
CA TYR A 40 -5.03 9.64 -23.03
C TYR A 40 -3.68 8.97 -22.78
N SER A 41 -3.69 7.64 -22.76
CA SER A 41 -2.53 6.81 -22.53
C SER A 41 -1.50 6.94 -23.64
N ALA A 42 -0.24 7.12 -23.26
CA ALA A 42 0.88 7.12 -24.20
C ALA A 42 1.14 5.72 -24.80
N GLU A 43 0.64 4.65 -24.17
CA GLU A 43 0.88 3.27 -24.59
C GLU A 43 -0.06 2.83 -25.71
N ASP A 44 -1.34 3.16 -25.62
CA ASP A 44 -2.37 2.63 -26.53
C ASP A 44 -3.42 3.67 -26.95
N GLY A 45 -3.29 4.92 -26.48
CA GLY A 45 -4.23 6.00 -26.79
C GLY A 45 -5.58 5.86 -26.08
N ALA A 46 -5.72 4.94 -25.13
CA ALA A 46 -6.95 4.79 -24.36
C ALA A 46 -7.19 6.00 -23.45
N TYR A 47 -8.44 6.42 -23.33
CA TYR A 47 -8.84 7.44 -22.38
C TYR A 47 -8.52 7.01 -20.94
N MET A 48 -7.78 7.85 -20.23
CA MET A 48 -7.36 7.63 -18.84
C MET A 48 -8.28 8.36 -17.85
N GLY A 49 -8.80 9.53 -18.21
CA GLY A 49 -9.60 10.38 -17.33
C GLY A 49 -9.53 11.86 -17.72
N THR A 50 -10.24 12.71 -17.00
CA THR A 50 -10.22 14.17 -17.18
C THR A 50 -9.47 14.82 -16.02
N LEU A 51 -8.65 15.83 -16.31
CA LEU A 51 -8.02 16.67 -15.29
C LEU A 51 -9.06 17.57 -14.62
N SER A 52 -9.17 17.42 -13.31
CA SER A 52 -10.03 18.26 -12.48
C SER A 52 -9.40 19.61 -12.16
N ALA A 53 -10.23 20.58 -11.80
CA ALA A 53 -9.78 21.91 -11.39
C ALA A 53 -8.87 21.92 -10.14
N ASP A 54 -8.93 20.87 -9.30
CA ASP A 54 -8.04 20.71 -8.13
C ASP A 54 -6.79 19.86 -8.42
N ASP A 55 -6.46 19.69 -9.71
CA ASP A 55 -5.26 19.03 -10.24
C ASP A 55 -5.15 17.54 -9.93
N ARG A 56 -6.27 16.82 -10.05
CA ARG A 56 -6.30 15.35 -10.07
C ARG A 56 -6.71 14.83 -11.43
N LEU A 57 -6.27 13.62 -11.77
CA LEU A 57 -6.77 12.89 -12.93
C LEU A 57 -7.96 12.02 -12.51
N LEU A 58 -9.17 12.37 -12.94
CA LEU A 58 -10.40 11.71 -12.53
C LEU A 58 -10.94 10.80 -13.64
N VAL A 59 -11.21 9.55 -13.28
CA VAL A 59 -11.80 8.55 -14.16
C VAL A 59 -13.28 8.46 -13.85
N ASN A 60 -14.13 8.71 -14.85
CA ASN A 60 -15.56 8.42 -14.73
C ASN A 60 -15.77 6.90 -14.81
N THR A 61 -16.41 6.31 -13.80
CA THR A 61 -16.64 4.85 -13.72
C THR A 61 -17.84 4.38 -14.54
N GLU A 62 -18.70 5.29 -15.00
CA GLU A 62 -19.97 4.99 -15.67
C GLU A 62 -19.87 5.11 -17.19
N VAL A 63 -18.81 5.74 -17.72
CA VAL A 63 -18.64 6.02 -19.15
C VAL A 63 -17.67 5.02 -19.79
N GLN A 64 -18.06 4.45 -20.94
CA GLN A 64 -17.16 3.62 -21.74
C GLN A 64 -16.06 4.49 -22.37
N GLY A 65 -14.80 4.09 -22.17
CA GLY A 65 -13.64 4.83 -22.66
C GLY A 65 -13.58 4.92 -24.18
N HIS A 66 -13.25 6.10 -24.70
CA HIS A 66 -12.88 6.30 -26.10
C HIS A 66 -11.35 6.24 -26.27
N ARG A 67 -10.88 6.21 -27.51
CA ARG A 67 -9.44 6.18 -27.84
C ARG A 67 -9.07 7.31 -28.79
N ARG A 68 -7.80 7.74 -28.72
CA ARG A 68 -7.22 8.75 -29.62
C ARG A 68 -5.94 8.24 -30.26
N LEU A 69 -5.59 8.87 -31.38
CA LEU A 69 -4.33 8.62 -32.05
C LEU A 69 -3.19 9.23 -31.23
N ARG A 70 -2.14 8.45 -31.05
CA ARG A 70 -1.00 8.87 -30.24
C ARG A 70 -0.19 9.94 -30.98
N PRO A 71 0.14 11.07 -30.32
CA PRO A 71 1.08 12.03 -30.88
C PRO A 71 2.51 11.47 -30.84
N LEU A 72 3.43 12.19 -31.50
CA LEU A 72 4.85 11.88 -31.40
C LEU A 72 5.31 11.95 -29.94
N ARG A 73 6.18 11.01 -29.56
CA ARG A 73 6.75 10.98 -28.20
C ARG A 73 7.50 12.30 -27.94
N PRO A 74 7.13 13.07 -26.92
CA PRO A 74 7.82 14.31 -26.59
C PRO A 74 9.22 14.04 -26.05
N LEU A 75 10.07 15.07 -26.11
CA LEU A 75 11.35 15.06 -25.41
C LEU A 75 11.12 14.97 -23.91
N ARG A 76 12.00 14.24 -23.22
CA ARG A 76 11.95 14.10 -21.77
C ARG A 76 12.27 15.44 -21.10
N PRO A 77 11.31 16.05 -20.38
CA PRO A 77 11.57 17.33 -19.72
C PRO A 77 12.47 17.15 -18.49
N LEU A 78 13.12 18.25 -18.09
CA LEU A 78 13.77 18.33 -16.79
C LEU A 78 12.75 18.10 -15.68
N ARG A 79 13.16 17.39 -14.63
CA ARG A 79 12.29 17.12 -13.49
C ARG A 79 11.98 18.44 -12.77
N PRO A 80 10.71 18.83 -12.61
CA PRO A 80 10.37 20.01 -11.85
C PRO A 80 10.64 19.80 -10.36
N LEU A 81 10.80 20.90 -9.61
CA LEU A 81 10.92 20.83 -8.15
C LEU A 81 9.66 20.20 -7.57
N GLN A 82 9.83 19.30 -6.61
CA GLN A 82 8.71 18.62 -5.99
C GLN A 82 7.89 19.63 -5.16
N PRO A 83 6.59 19.79 -5.41
CA PRO A 83 5.76 20.72 -4.67
C PRO A 83 5.44 20.17 -3.27
N LEU A 84 5.06 21.07 -2.36
CA LEU A 84 4.52 20.69 -1.07
C LEU A 84 3.21 19.90 -1.23
N ARG A 85 2.96 19.00 -0.29
CA ARG A 85 1.71 18.25 -0.19
C ARG A 85 0.53 19.22 0.01
N ARG A 86 -0.60 18.93 -0.65
CA ARG A 86 -1.87 19.65 -0.42
C ARG A 86 -2.61 19.03 0.76
N LEU A 87 -2.91 19.81 1.79
CA LEU A 87 -3.58 19.31 3.01
C LEU A 87 -5.11 19.22 2.87
N ARG A 88 -5.69 19.91 1.90
CA ARG A 88 -7.14 19.92 1.65
C ARG A 88 -7.40 19.68 0.17
N MET A 89 -7.90 18.49 -0.16
CA MET A 89 -8.41 18.15 -1.48
C MET A 89 -9.94 18.20 -1.45
N SER A 90 -10.56 18.52 -2.59
CA SER A 90 -12.02 18.51 -2.68
C SER A 90 -12.54 17.07 -2.64
N ARG A 91 -13.75 16.87 -2.11
CA ARG A 91 -14.38 15.54 -2.14
C ARG A 91 -14.54 15.09 -3.59
N LEU A 92 -14.24 13.83 -3.87
CA LEU A 92 -14.45 13.26 -5.20
C LEU A 92 -15.94 13.37 -5.59
N PRO A 93 -16.26 13.82 -6.82
CA PRO A 93 -17.61 13.74 -7.35
C PRO A 93 -18.11 12.29 -7.36
N ARG A 94 -19.43 12.09 -7.20
CA ARG A 94 -20.02 10.75 -7.33
C ARG A 94 -19.78 10.20 -8.74
N GLY A 95 -19.47 8.90 -8.85
CA GLY A 95 -19.18 8.26 -10.14
C GLY A 95 -17.77 8.51 -10.68
N TYR A 96 -16.90 9.19 -9.90
CA TYR A 96 -15.50 9.40 -10.26
C TYR A 96 -14.56 8.72 -9.28
N ARG A 97 -13.47 8.16 -9.80
CA ARG A 97 -12.32 7.70 -9.02
C ARG A 97 -11.07 8.45 -9.46
N ASP A 98 -10.10 8.60 -8.57
CA ASP A 98 -8.81 9.18 -8.91
C ASP A 98 -7.91 8.11 -9.55
N TYR A 99 -7.34 8.41 -10.71
CA TYR A 99 -6.50 7.49 -11.49
C TYR A 99 -5.21 7.11 -10.75
N PHE A 100 -4.65 8.03 -9.98
CA PHE A 100 -3.42 7.83 -9.20
C PHE A 100 -3.68 7.41 -7.77
N GLU A 101 -4.95 7.30 -7.40
CA GLU A 101 -5.33 6.48 -6.27
C GLU A 101 -5.08 5.04 -6.70
N VAL A 102 -3.94 4.50 -6.30
CA VAL A 102 -3.79 3.07 -6.19
C VAL A 102 -4.94 2.66 -5.29
N GLU A 103 -6.02 2.10 -5.87
CA GLU A 103 -6.87 1.19 -5.13
C GLU A 103 -5.86 0.26 -4.50
N VAL A 104 -5.60 0.45 -3.19
CA VAL A 104 -4.82 -0.49 -2.40
C VAL A 104 -5.55 -1.76 -2.67
N SER A 105 -5.03 -2.56 -3.60
CA SER A 105 -5.75 -3.67 -4.19
C SER A 105 -6.18 -4.43 -2.97
N ARG A 106 -7.48 -4.40 -2.66
CA ARG A 106 -8.00 -5.27 -1.62
C ARG A 106 -7.50 -6.60 -2.12
N PRO A 107 -6.68 -7.33 -1.36
CA PRO A 107 -5.95 -8.44 -1.96
C PRO A 107 -6.89 -9.49 -2.57
N THR A 108 -8.17 -9.41 -2.19
CA THR A 108 -9.33 -9.95 -2.88
C THR A 108 -9.29 -9.81 -4.41
N SER A 109 -8.98 -8.68 -5.06
CA SER A 109 -9.12 -8.54 -6.53
C SER A 109 -8.22 -9.49 -7.33
N LYS A 110 -6.94 -9.65 -6.93
CA LYS A 110 -6.03 -10.61 -7.57
C LYS A 110 -6.40 -12.08 -7.28
N LEU A 111 -6.90 -12.35 -6.07
CA LEU A 111 -7.41 -13.68 -5.71
C LEU A 111 -8.69 -14.02 -6.47
N LEU A 112 -9.56 -13.04 -6.69
CA LEU A 112 -10.79 -13.16 -7.48
C LEU A 112 -10.45 -13.43 -8.96
N GLU A 113 -9.48 -12.73 -9.53
CA GLU A 113 -9.00 -12.98 -10.90
C GLU A 113 -8.35 -14.37 -11.03
N SER A 114 -7.55 -14.77 -10.03
CA SER A 114 -6.91 -16.09 -10.00
C SER A 114 -7.94 -17.23 -9.84
N LEU A 115 -8.93 -17.07 -8.97
CA LEU A 115 -10.04 -18.03 -8.81
C LEU A 115 -10.91 -18.10 -10.07
N ALA A 116 -11.23 -16.96 -10.68
CA ALA A 116 -11.96 -16.93 -11.95
C ALA A 116 -11.20 -17.68 -13.06
N SER A 117 -9.87 -17.55 -13.09
CA SER A 117 -9.04 -18.31 -14.03
C SER A 117 -9.05 -19.83 -13.78
N LEU A 118 -9.11 -20.26 -12.51
CA LEU A 118 -9.14 -21.68 -12.12
C LEU A 118 -10.51 -22.35 -12.35
N VAL A 119 -11.59 -21.58 -12.21
CA VAL A 119 -12.95 -22.02 -12.57
C VAL A 119 -13.06 -22.13 -14.10
N SER A 120 -12.55 -21.13 -14.83
CA SER A 120 -12.54 -21.16 -16.30
C SER A 120 -11.68 -22.28 -16.87
N SER A 121 -10.65 -22.74 -16.15
CA SER A 121 -9.83 -23.88 -16.54
C SER A 121 -10.40 -25.24 -16.09
N GLY A 122 -11.60 -25.25 -15.46
CA GLY A 122 -12.30 -26.45 -15.03
C GLY A 122 -11.69 -27.17 -13.81
N HIS A 123 -10.69 -26.58 -13.16
CA HIS A 123 -10.02 -27.19 -12.01
C HIS A 123 -10.81 -27.02 -10.71
N VAL A 124 -11.74 -26.06 -10.67
CA VAL A 124 -12.61 -25.79 -9.51
C VAL A 124 -14.06 -25.68 -9.99
N PRO A 125 -15.00 -26.45 -9.40
CA PRO A 125 -16.41 -26.34 -9.77
C PRO A 125 -16.99 -24.98 -9.35
N PRO A 126 -17.91 -24.39 -10.14
CA PRO A 126 -18.48 -23.06 -9.88
C PRO A 126 -19.12 -22.92 -8.50
N GLU A 127 -19.68 -24.01 -7.97
CA GLU A 127 -20.32 -24.08 -6.66
C GLU A 127 -19.31 -23.91 -5.51
N ALA A 128 -18.16 -24.60 -5.59
CA ALA A 128 -17.07 -24.44 -4.62
C ALA A 128 -16.43 -23.05 -4.71
N ALA A 129 -16.34 -22.49 -5.91
CA ALA A 129 -15.90 -21.11 -6.09
C ALA A 129 -16.88 -20.11 -5.47
N ALA A 130 -18.19 -20.33 -5.60
CA ALA A 130 -19.21 -19.49 -4.98
C ALA A 130 -19.15 -19.52 -3.44
N GLU A 131 -18.89 -20.68 -2.83
CA GLU A 131 -18.65 -20.80 -1.39
C GLU A 131 -17.36 -20.09 -0.94
N LEU A 132 -16.29 -20.21 -1.72
CA LEU A 132 -15.04 -19.48 -1.46
C LEU A 132 -15.23 -17.97 -1.58
N LEU A 133 -15.99 -17.50 -2.58
CA LEU A 133 -16.32 -16.09 -2.80
C LEU A 133 -17.19 -15.52 -1.68
N ALA A 134 -18.19 -16.27 -1.21
CA ALA A 134 -19.03 -15.91 -0.08
C ALA A 134 -18.22 -15.75 1.21
N ASN A 135 -17.18 -16.56 1.37
CA ASN A 135 -16.25 -16.44 2.50
C ASN A 135 -15.26 -15.27 2.32
N ILE A 136 -14.73 -15.03 1.11
CA ILE A 136 -13.77 -13.95 0.80
C ILE A 136 -14.33 -12.56 1.11
N GLY A 137 -15.64 -12.34 1.02
CA GLY A 137 -16.30 -11.08 1.39
C GLY A 137 -16.31 -10.77 2.88
N ASN A 138 -16.11 -11.78 3.74
CA ASN A 138 -16.17 -11.69 5.20
C ASN A 138 -14.83 -11.98 5.89
N ARG A 139 -13.76 -12.28 5.14
CA ARG A 139 -12.42 -12.52 5.70
C ARG A 139 -11.78 -11.20 6.10
N THR A 140 -11.73 -10.96 7.41
CA THR A 140 -10.95 -9.87 7.99
C THR A 140 -9.46 -10.05 7.61
N PHE A 141 -8.75 -8.94 7.41
CA PHE A 141 -7.36 -8.91 6.96
C PHE A 141 -6.38 -9.72 7.85
N SER A 142 -6.79 -10.07 9.07
CA SER A 142 -6.19 -11.07 9.97
C SER A 142 -6.07 -12.47 9.37
N GLU A 143 -6.86 -12.84 8.36
CA GLU A 143 -6.74 -14.11 7.63
C GLU A 143 -5.85 -13.99 6.36
N MET A 144 -5.58 -12.75 5.92
CA MET A 144 -4.73 -12.44 4.76
C MET A 144 -3.24 -12.42 5.11
N LEU A 145 -2.92 -11.89 6.29
CA LEU A 145 -1.76 -12.33 7.03
C LEU A 145 -2.12 -13.67 7.67
N SER A 146 -2.26 -14.75 6.88
CA SER A 146 -2.38 -16.05 7.52
C SER A 146 -1.23 -16.15 8.51
N THR A 147 -1.54 -16.54 9.72
CA THR A 147 -0.60 -16.62 10.83
C THR A 147 0.61 -17.50 10.50
N ASP A 148 0.49 -18.37 9.49
CA ASP A 148 1.57 -19.17 8.94
C ASP A 148 2.51 -18.38 8.01
N ASN A 149 2.06 -17.28 7.42
CA ASN A 149 2.86 -16.47 6.49
C ASN A 149 3.86 -15.57 7.23
N ILE A 150 3.52 -15.09 8.42
CA ILE A 150 4.43 -14.32 9.29
C ILE A 150 5.35 -15.20 10.14
N LEU A 151 5.05 -16.49 10.30
CA LEU A 151 5.96 -17.44 10.93
C LEU A 151 7.27 -17.49 10.15
N ASP A 152 8.40 -17.57 10.84
CA ASP A 152 9.76 -17.53 10.26
C ASP A 152 10.12 -16.20 9.56
N SER A 153 9.33 -15.15 9.78
CA SER A 153 9.70 -13.79 9.39
C SER A 153 10.56 -13.12 10.46
N GLN A 154 11.16 -11.99 10.09
CA GLN A 154 11.92 -11.13 10.99
C GLN A 154 11.16 -9.83 11.20
N LEU A 155 11.14 -9.32 12.42
CA LEU A 155 10.67 -7.97 12.69
C LEU A 155 11.84 -7.01 12.51
N ARG A 156 11.65 -5.98 11.68
CA ARG A 156 12.67 -4.97 11.40
C ARG A 156 12.09 -3.57 11.37
N THR A 157 12.90 -2.58 11.70
CA THR A 157 12.57 -1.17 11.47
C THR A 157 12.74 -0.81 9.99
N PRO A 158 12.15 0.29 9.50
CA PRO A 158 12.41 0.78 8.14
C PRO A 158 13.88 1.14 7.89
N SER A 159 14.62 1.50 8.95
CA SER A 159 16.07 1.74 8.92
C SER A 159 16.91 0.45 8.86
N GLY A 160 16.27 -0.73 8.95
CA GLY A 160 16.90 -2.04 8.80
C GLY A 160 17.32 -2.69 10.12
N VAL A 161 17.08 -2.04 11.26
CA VAL A 161 17.41 -2.57 12.59
C VAL A 161 16.58 -3.83 12.85
N PHE A 162 17.25 -4.88 13.31
CA PHE A 162 16.61 -6.15 13.65
C PHE A 162 15.98 -6.08 15.04
N LEU A 163 14.72 -6.50 15.15
CA LEU A 163 13.92 -6.46 16.36
C LEU A 163 13.44 -7.86 16.80
N GLY A 164 14.00 -8.93 16.24
CA GLY A 164 13.72 -10.30 16.61
C GLY A 164 13.08 -11.15 15.52
N SER A 165 13.15 -12.46 15.72
CA SER A 165 12.57 -13.50 14.87
C SER A 165 11.15 -13.84 15.31
N VAL A 166 10.24 -13.98 14.34
CA VAL A 166 8.86 -14.38 14.55
C VAL A 166 8.79 -15.90 14.52
N ASN A 167 8.94 -16.53 15.67
CA ASN A 167 8.80 -17.98 15.84
C ASN A 167 8.20 -18.29 17.22
N ARG A 168 7.93 -19.57 17.49
CA ARG A 168 7.38 -20.07 18.75
C ARG A 168 8.43 -20.73 19.66
N ASN A 169 9.71 -20.66 19.30
CA ASN A 169 10.78 -21.28 20.07
C ASN A 169 11.27 -20.33 21.18
N THR A 170 10.89 -20.59 22.43
CA THR A 170 11.30 -19.78 23.59
C THR A 170 12.78 -19.93 23.95
N PHE A 171 13.48 -20.92 23.40
CA PHE A 171 14.92 -21.14 23.61
C PHE A 171 15.81 -20.47 22.56
N ASP A 172 15.22 -19.99 21.46
CA ASP A 172 15.94 -19.22 20.46
C ASP A 172 16.28 -17.82 21.03
N SER A 173 17.55 -17.43 20.95
CA SER A 173 18.06 -16.15 21.45
C SER A 173 17.43 -14.95 20.74
N ASP A 174 17.06 -15.13 19.47
CA ASP A 174 16.52 -14.08 18.63
C ASP A 174 14.98 -14.01 18.71
N SER A 175 14.35 -14.97 19.37
CA SER A 175 12.89 -15.10 19.36
C SER A 175 12.17 -14.02 20.17
N LEU A 176 11.10 -13.49 19.57
CA LEU A 176 10.17 -12.57 20.24
C LEU A 176 9.41 -13.21 21.41
N VAL A 177 9.29 -14.55 21.43
CA VAL A 177 8.64 -15.28 22.54
C VAL A 177 9.60 -15.66 23.65
N ASN A 178 10.91 -15.44 23.51
CA ASN A 178 11.88 -15.69 24.57
C ASN A 178 11.88 -14.53 25.59
N PRO A 179 11.31 -14.68 26.80
CA PRO A 179 11.20 -13.58 27.76
C PRO A 179 12.54 -13.17 28.38
N PHE A 180 13.57 -14.01 28.25
CA PHE A 180 14.93 -13.75 28.71
C PHE A 180 15.86 -13.28 27.58
N GLY A 181 15.39 -13.34 26.33
CA GLY A 181 16.14 -12.92 25.14
C GLY A 181 16.08 -11.41 24.90
N GLN A 182 17.01 -10.92 24.07
CA GLN A 182 17.16 -9.50 23.76
C GLN A 182 15.92 -8.88 23.11
N TYR A 183 15.20 -9.65 22.29
CA TYR A 183 14.05 -9.14 21.53
C TYR A 183 12.70 -9.47 22.17
N GLY A 184 12.61 -10.57 22.93
CA GLY A 184 11.39 -10.96 23.63
C GLY A 184 11.25 -10.41 25.05
N SER A 185 12.34 -9.93 25.67
CA SER A 185 12.31 -9.44 27.06
C SER A 185 11.68 -8.06 27.21
N ARG A 186 10.73 -7.94 28.14
CA ARG A 186 10.10 -6.66 28.52
C ARG A 186 11.05 -5.63 29.16
N TYR A 187 12.29 -6.03 29.45
CA TYR A 187 13.30 -5.16 30.06
C TYR A 187 14.39 -4.73 29.08
N SER A 188 14.43 -5.30 27.88
CA SER A 188 15.45 -4.98 26.87
C SER A 188 15.13 -3.68 26.13
N ALA A 189 16.14 -2.87 25.85
CA ALA A 189 16.00 -1.66 25.06
C ALA A 189 15.70 -1.93 23.57
N GLU A 190 15.93 -3.16 23.10
CA GLU A 190 15.67 -3.58 21.71
C GLU A 190 14.34 -4.33 21.56
N SER A 191 13.63 -4.59 22.64
CA SER A 191 12.35 -5.30 22.60
C SER A 191 11.20 -4.34 22.31
N ILE A 192 10.31 -4.77 21.41
CA ILE A 192 8.99 -4.15 21.22
C ILE A 192 8.08 -4.33 22.43
N PHE A 193 8.39 -5.25 23.36
CA PHE A 193 7.59 -5.50 24.56
C PHE A 193 8.04 -4.66 25.77
N ASN A 194 9.11 -3.86 25.62
CA ASN A 194 9.52 -2.91 26.64
C ASN A 194 8.85 -1.56 26.42
N GLN A 195 7.84 -1.25 27.23
CA GLN A 195 7.08 0.01 27.17
C GLN A 195 7.92 1.29 27.39
N TYR A 196 9.16 1.15 27.84
CA TYR A 196 10.09 2.26 28.05
C TYR A 196 11.15 2.37 26.94
N SER A 197 11.19 1.44 25.98
CA SER A 197 12.15 1.47 24.87
C SER A 197 11.62 2.30 23.69
N GLN A 198 12.52 2.70 22.79
CA GLN A 198 12.13 3.37 21.53
C GLN A 198 11.29 2.49 20.60
N TYR A 199 11.32 1.16 20.80
CA TYR A 199 10.61 0.18 19.99
C TYR A 199 9.33 -0.34 20.64
N GLY A 200 9.13 -0.17 21.96
CA GLY A 200 7.92 -0.63 22.65
C GLY A 200 7.08 0.48 23.29
N SER A 201 7.62 1.68 23.44
CA SER A 201 6.90 2.81 24.03
C SER A 201 5.84 3.39 23.09
N PRO A 202 4.65 3.80 23.58
CA PRO A 202 3.64 4.50 22.77
C PRO A 202 4.12 5.85 22.21
N TYR A 203 5.29 6.35 22.64
CA TYR A 203 5.90 7.58 22.13
C TYR A 203 7.11 7.32 21.21
N GLY A 204 7.55 6.07 21.09
CA GLY A 204 8.71 5.70 20.26
C GLY A 204 8.44 5.93 18.78
N ALA A 205 9.38 6.53 18.05
CA ALA A 205 9.22 6.83 16.62
C ALA A 205 9.10 5.56 15.77
N GLU A 206 9.77 4.48 16.17
CA GLU A 206 9.74 3.16 15.51
C GLU A 206 9.00 2.12 16.38
N SER A 207 8.05 2.56 17.21
CA SER A 207 7.25 1.65 18.03
C SER A 207 5.95 1.26 17.33
N PRO A 208 5.56 -0.03 17.41
CA PRO A 208 4.28 -0.47 16.87
C PRO A 208 3.09 0.06 17.71
N TYR A 209 3.32 0.52 18.95
CA TYR A 209 2.29 1.08 19.85
C TYR A 209 2.10 2.59 19.69
N ASN A 210 2.93 3.27 18.90
CA ASN A 210 2.77 4.69 18.64
C ASN A 210 1.80 4.93 17.47
N LYS A 211 0.59 5.42 17.78
CA LYS A 211 -0.46 5.74 16.78
C LYS A 211 -0.07 6.81 15.76
N PHE A 212 0.98 7.58 16.04
CA PHE A 212 1.48 8.63 15.14
C PHE A 212 2.77 8.21 14.42
N SER A 213 3.31 7.02 14.68
CA SER A 213 4.50 6.54 13.97
C SER A 213 4.19 6.34 12.49
N THR A 214 5.00 6.96 11.64
CA THR A 214 5.02 6.73 10.19
C THR A 214 6.10 5.73 9.77
N THR A 215 6.90 5.26 10.73
CA THR A 215 8.02 4.34 10.54
C THR A 215 7.98 3.17 11.53
N PRO A 216 6.83 2.49 11.70
CA PRO A 216 6.75 1.37 12.63
C PRO A 216 7.51 0.14 12.11
N PRO A 217 7.71 -0.87 12.97
CA PRO A 217 8.32 -2.13 12.56
C PRO A 217 7.50 -2.85 11.49
N MET A 218 8.17 -3.67 10.71
CA MET A 218 7.63 -4.41 9.59
C MET A 218 8.09 -5.87 9.61
N PHE A 219 7.21 -6.76 9.16
CA PHE A 219 7.49 -8.17 8.97
C PHE A 219 8.24 -8.37 7.66
N VAL A 220 9.42 -8.97 7.73
CA VAL A 220 10.29 -9.22 6.57
C VAL A 220 10.56 -10.72 6.46
N LYS A 221 10.22 -11.31 5.31
CA LYS A 221 10.49 -12.73 5.02
C LYS A 221 11.11 -12.84 3.63
N ASN A 222 12.25 -13.52 3.53
CA ASN A 222 13.00 -13.67 2.27
C ASN A 222 13.30 -12.33 1.56
N GLY A 223 13.54 -11.26 2.33
CA GLY A 223 13.79 -9.91 1.81
C GLY A 223 12.54 -9.15 1.35
N ALA A 224 11.36 -9.77 1.36
CA ALA A 224 10.09 -9.12 1.07
C ALA A 224 9.40 -8.60 2.33
N THR A 225 8.76 -7.43 2.24
CA THR A 225 7.95 -6.86 3.32
C THR A 225 6.53 -7.41 3.25
N LEU A 226 6.08 -8.08 4.30
CA LEU A 226 4.73 -8.65 4.38
C LEU A 226 3.69 -7.64 4.89
N GLY A 227 4.11 -6.74 5.79
CA GLY A 227 3.27 -5.66 6.31
C GLY A 227 3.83 -5.02 7.57
N TYR A 228 3.13 -3.99 8.06
CA TYR A 228 3.51 -3.23 9.24
C TYR A 228 2.93 -3.85 10.51
N LEU A 229 3.69 -3.86 11.60
CA LEU A 229 3.18 -4.08 12.94
C LEU A 229 2.89 -2.71 13.56
N THR A 230 1.62 -2.31 13.66
CA THR A 230 1.30 -0.95 14.12
C THR A 230 -0.15 -0.75 14.53
N VAL A 231 -0.38 0.11 15.53
CA VAL A 231 -1.70 0.67 15.86
C VAL A 231 -2.10 1.84 14.96
N ASN A 232 -1.19 2.38 14.15
CA ASN A 232 -1.50 3.46 13.21
C ASN A 232 -2.39 2.95 12.06
N GLN A 233 -3.64 3.39 12.05
CA GLN A 233 -4.66 2.91 11.13
C GLN A 233 -4.48 3.39 9.68
N TYR A 234 -3.59 4.36 9.44
CA TYR A 234 -3.32 4.89 8.11
C TYR A 234 -2.25 4.10 7.34
N LEU A 235 -1.59 3.14 7.99
CA LEU A 235 -0.61 2.26 7.35
C LEU A 235 -1.29 0.95 6.95
N THR A 236 -1.03 0.52 5.71
CA THR A 236 -1.56 -0.72 5.11
C THR A 236 -0.52 -1.33 4.18
N PRO A 237 -0.36 -2.66 4.14
CA PRO A 237 -0.98 -3.67 5.01
C PRO A 237 -0.49 -3.60 6.47
N ARG A 238 -1.36 -3.82 7.47
CA ARG A 238 -1.00 -3.77 8.91
C ARG A 238 -1.55 -4.92 9.74
N LEU A 239 -0.84 -5.28 10.82
CA LEU A 239 -1.29 -6.13 11.92
C LEU A 239 -1.26 -5.33 13.23
N GLY A 240 -2.31 -5.45 14.04
CA GLY A 240 -2.34 -4.85 15.36
C GLY A 240 -1.33 -5.51 16.31
N PRO A 241 -0.63 -4.77 17.17
CA PRO A 241 0.31 -5.36 18.15
C PRO A 241 -0.38 -6.30 19.13
N ASP A 242 -1.59 -5.97 19.57
CA ASP A 242 -2.38 -6.81 20.49
C ASP A 242 -2.80 -8.12 19.82
N GLU A 243 -3.23 -8.05 18.56
CA GLU A 243 -3.55 -9.22 17.73
C GLU A 243 -2.32 -10.11 17.54
N PHE A 244 -1.17 -9.49 17.26
CA PHE A 244 0.11 -10.20 17.10
C PHE A 244 0.58 -10.87 18.39
N VAL A 245 0.47 -10.20 19.54
CA VAL A 245 0.81 -10.76 20.87
C VAL A 245 -0.09 -11.94 21.21
N SER A 246 -1.41 -11.79 21.00
CA SER A 246 -2.36 -12.87 21.19
C SER A 246 -2.04 -14.06 20.30
N TRP A 247 -1.62 -13.82 19.05
CA TRP A 247 -1.22 -14.86 18.13
C TRP A 247 0.06 -15.60 18.54
N LEU A 248 1.05 -14.88 19.09
CA LEU A 248 2.28 -15.46 19.62
C LEU A 248 2.02 -16.39 20.83
N GLY A 249 0.84 -16.30 21.45
CA GLY A 249 0.52 -17.04 22.68
C GLY A 249 1.25 -16.48 23.90
N LYS A 250 1.61 -15.19 23.87
CA LYS A 250 2.29 -14.50 24.96
C LYS A 250 1.24 -13.78 25.81
N SER A 251 0.95 -14.30 27.00
CA SER A 251 0.03 -13.71 27.99
C SER A 251 0.76 -12.87 29.02
#